data_AF-A0A9C7QXY2-F1
#
_entry.id   AF-A0A9C7QXY2-F1
#
_cell.length_a   1.000
_cell.length_b   1.000
_cell.length_c   1.000
_cell.angle_alpha   90.00
_cell.angle_beta   90.00
_cell.angle_gamma   90.00
#
_symmetry.space_group_name_H-M   'P 1'
#
loop_
_entity.id
_entity.type
_entity.pdbx_description
1 polymer ?
#
loop_
_entity_poly.entity_id
_entity_poly.type
_entity_poly.pdbx_seq_one_letter_code
_entity_poly.pdbx_strand_id
1 'polypeptide(L)'
;MKQTEFIRRSTAEQILRALITNKIRRHMVYAYRKRHPNDQTGLEKTSDALEQYRVYLLEQKRQPPKPTAATLALADLLDEHHPHANARSSMTKELIERQKRLVQLAFGRDITTEQVLTLWAASNIESLTF
;
A
#
# COMPACT_ATOMS: atom_id res chain seq x y z
N MET A 1 10.62 -4.60 -29.58
CA MET A 1 11.95 -4.33 -28.96
C MET A 1 12.19 -5.32 -27.84
N LYS A 2 13.34 -6.01 -27.84
CA LYS A 2 13.68 -6.92 -26.74
C LYS A 2 13.81 -6.08 -25.46
N GLN A 3 13.23 -6.49 -24.33
CA GLN A 3 13.22 -5.69 -23.08
C GLN A 3 14.64 -5.26 -22.63
N THR A 4 15.65 -6.06 -22.98
CA THR A 4 17.08 -5.75 -22.79
C THR A 4 17.54 -4.55 -23.63
N GLU A 5 17.05 -4.38 -24.87
CA GLU A 5 17.36 -3.23 -25.73
C GLU A 5 16.73 -1.94 -25.21
N PHE A 6 15.54 -2.03 -24.61
CA PHE A 6 14.91 -0.90 -23.95
C PHE A 6 15.81 -0.39 -22.81
N ILE A 7 16.20 -1.27 -21.88
CA ILE A 7 17.09 -0.90 -20.77
C ILE A 7 18.42 -0.34 -21.29
N ARG A 8 18.98 -0.92 -22.35
CA ARG A 8 20.24 -0.44 -22.95
C ARG A 8 20.13 0.98 -23.50
N ARG A 9 19.03 1.32 -24.18
CA ARG A 9 18.84 2.63 -24.83
C ARG A 9 18.19 3.68 -23.94
N SER A 10 17.62 3.28 -22.80
CA SER A 10 16.92 4.18 -21.89
C SER A 10 17.83 4.86 -20.88
N THR A 11 17.39 6.03 -20.41
CA THR A 11 17.95 6.73 -19.25
C THR A 11 17.42 6.14 -17.93
N ALA A 12 18.05 6.50 -16.81
CA ALA A 12 17.60 6.08 -15.47
C ALA A 12 16.13 6.46 -15.21
N GLU A 13 15.74 7.69 -15.56
CA GLU A 13 14.35 8.17 -15.40
C GLU A 13 13.34 7.39 -16.25
N GLN A 14 13.70 7.04 -17.49
CA GLN A 14 12.83 6.25 -18.37
C GLN A 14 12.65 4.82 -17.84
N ILE A 15 13.70 4.24 -17.26
CA ILE A 15 13.65 2.93 -16.59
C ILE A 15 12.76 3.02 -15.35
N LEU A 16 12.90 4.07 -14.53
CA LEU A 16 12.05 4.32 -13.36
C LEU A 16 10.57 4.43 -13.75
N ARG A 17 10.24 5.28 -14.73
CA ARG A 17 8.85 5.43 -15.20
C ARG A 17 8.28 4.10 -15.71
N ALA A 18 9.10 3.29 -16.39
CA ALA A 18 8.70 1.98 -16.87
C ALA A 18 8.50 0.96 -15.73
N LEU A 19 9.24 1.07 -14.62
CA LEU A 19 9.03 0.28 -13.40
C LEU A 19 7.74 0.70 -12.68
N ILE A 20 7.48 2.01 -12.56
CA ILE A 20 6.27 2.55 -11.93
C ILE A 20 5.01 2.16 -12.72
N THR A 21 5.05 2.27 -14.04
CA THR A 21 3.93 1.91 -14.94
C THR A 21 3.84 0.41 -15.24
N ASN A 22 4.67 -0.42 -14.59
CA ASN A 22 4.71 -1.87 -14.73
C ASN A 22 4.97 -2.38 -16.17
N LYS A 23 5.54 -1.54 -17.02
CA LYS A 23 5.96 -1.88 -18.39
C LYS A 23 7.20 -2.79 -18.40
N ILE A 24 8.04 -2.67 -17.38
CA ILE A 24 9.15 -3.59 -17.08
C ILE A 24 9.10 -4.00 -15.61
N ARG A 25 9.65 -5.17 -15.29
CA ARG A 25 9.71 -5.69 -13.91
C ARG A 25 11.14 -5.64 -13.37
N ARG A 26 11.29 -5.52 -12.05
CA ARG A 26 12.61 -5.51 -11.36
C ARG A 26 13.53 -6.66 -11.78
N HIS A 27 13.00 -7.89 -11.90
CA HIS A 27 13.79 -9.05 -12.31
C HIS A 27 14.39 -8.91 -13.72
N MET A 28 13.75 -8.16 -14.61
CA MET A 28 14.25 -7.90 -15.96
C MET A 28 15.46 -6.96 -15.92
N VAL A 29 15.46 -5.98 -15.01
CA VAL A 29 16.60 -5.09 -14.75
C VAL A 29 17.77 -5.86 -14.15
N TYR A 30 17.52 -6.75 -13.18
CA TYR A 30 18.57 -7.63 -12.65
C TYR A 30 19.13 -8.60 -13.69
N ALA A 31 18.27 -9.14 -14.57
CA ALA A 31 18.70 -9.99 -15.68
C ALA A 31 19.57 -9.22 -16.69
N TYR A 32 19.27 -7.95 -16.97
CA TYR A 32 20.13 -7.07 -17.77
C TYR A 32 21.52 -6.93 -17.14
N ARG A 33 21.58 -6.56 -15.85
CA ARG A 33 22.85 -6.38 -15.11
C ARG A 33 23.69 -7.65 -15.11
N LYS A 34 23.07 -8.82 -14.92
CA LYS A 34 23.76 -10.13 -14.96
C LYS A 34 24.33 -10.46 -16.34
N ARG A 35 23.65 -10.05 -17.42
CA ARG A 35 24.09 -10.30 -18.81
C ARG A 35 25.15 -9.30 -19.29
N HIS A 36 25.25 -8.14 -18.65
CA HIS A 36 26.16 -7.06 -19.05
C HIS A 36 26.97 -6.55 -17.85
N PRO A 37 27.83 -7.41 -17.24
CA PRO A 37 28.60 -7.04 -16.06
C PRO A 37 29.67 -5.96 -16.32
N ASN A 38 30.06 -5.76 -17.59
CA ASN A 38 31.09 -4.79 -17.98
C ASN A 38 30.51 -3.46 -18.49
N ASP A 39 29.17 -3.32 -18.55
CA ASP A 39 28.51 -2.09 -18.99
C ASP A 39 28.35 -1.13 -17.80
N GLN A 40 29.42 -0.43 -17.46
CA GLN A 40 29.48 0.45 -16.29
C GLN A 40 28.36 1.50 -16.29
N THR A 41 28.16 2.18 -17.42
CA THR A 41 27.08 3.17 -17.59
C THR A 41 25.69 2.52 -17.47
N GLY A 42 25.52 1.29 -17.95
CA GLY A 42 24.31 0.51 -17.77
C GLY A 42 24.05 0.10 -16.32
N LEU A 43 25.10 -0.23 -15.56
CA LEU A 43 25.00 -0.60 -14.15
C LEU A 43 24.68 0.61 -13.26
N GLU A 44 25.25 1.78 -13.55
CA GLU A 44 24.99 3.03 -12.84
C GLU A 44 23.53 3.45 -13.02
N LYS A 45 23.08 3.64 -14.27
CA LYS A 45 21.69 4.07 -14.53
C LYS A 45 20.63 3.10 -14.02
N THR A 46 20.93 1.80 -14.01
CA THR A 46 20.00 0.79 -13.47
C THR A 46 20.03 0.73 -11.95
N SER A 47 21.14 1.07 -11.30
CA SER A 47 21.20 1.24 -9.85
C SER A 47 20.38 2.45 -9.42
N ASP A 48 20.58 3.60 -10.06
CA ASP A 48 19.84 4.83 -9.77
C ASP A 48 18.32 4.63 -9.91
N ALA A 49 17.89 4.02 -11.01
CA ALA A 49 16.48 3.74 -11.26
C ALA A 49 15.87 2.77 -10.21
N LEU A 50 16.63 1.75 -9.78
CA LEU A 50 16.16 0.80 -8.76
C LEU A 50 16.10 1.43 -7.37
N GLU A 51 17.03 2.33 -7.03
CA GLU A 51 17.02 3.07 -5.78
C GLU A 51 15.83 4.03 -5.71
N GLN A 52 15.63 4.84 -6.76
CA GLN A 52 14.48 5.73 -6.84
C GLN A 52 13.15 4.96 -6.83
N TYR A 53 13.09 3.79 -7.49
CA TYR A 53 11.91 2.92 -7.43
C TYR A 53 11.67 2.36 -6.02
N ARG A 54 12.73 2.06 -5.26
CA ARG A 54 12.61 1.68 -3.85
C ARG A 54 12.04 2.81 -3.01
N VAL A 55 12.53 4.04 -3.20
CA VAL A 55 11.98 5.24 -2.53
C VAL A 55 10.50 5.42 -2.86
N TYR A 56 10.13 5.33 -4.13
CA TYR A 56 8.73 5.40 -4.58
C TYR A 56 7.83 4.36 -3.89
N LEU A 57 8.29 3.10 -3.77
CA LEU A 57 7.54 2.06 -3.07
C LEU A 57 7.42 2.33 -1.56
N LEU A 58 8.44 2.93 -0.95
CA LEU A 58 8.40 3.34 0.46
C LEU A 58 7.44 4.51 0.66
N GLU A 59 7.40 5.47 -0.26
CA GLU A 59 6.43 6.58 -0.25
C GLU A 59 5.01 6.09 -0.44
N GLN A 60 4.75 5.16 -1.38
CA GLN A 60 3.43 4.53 -1.52
C GLN A 60 2.99 3.81 -0.25
N LYS A 61 3.91 3.12 0.45
CA LYS A 61 3.61 2.46 1.73
C LYS A 61 3.38 3.44 2.88
N ARG A 62 3.98 4.63 2.80
CA ARG A 62 3.80 5.72 3.78
C ARG A 62 2.51 6.48 3.56
N GLN A 63 1.94 6.46 2.36
CA GLN A 63 0.60 6.99 2.14
C GLN A 63 -0.41 6.01 2.75
N PRO A 64 -1.13 6.38 3.84
CA PRO A 64 -2.30 5.63 4.22
C PRO A 64 -3.24 5.58 3.01
N PRO A 65 -3.99 4.48 2.80
CA PRO A 65 -4.97 4.43 1.73
C PRO A 65 -5.84 5.68 1.81
N LYS A 66 -6.00 6.38 0.68
CA LYS A 66 -6.86 7.57 0.63
C LYS A 66 -8.19 7.19 1.27
N PRO A 67 -8.65 7.89 2.32
CA PRO A 67 -9.92 7.56 2.94
C PRO A 67 -10.98 7.65 1.85
N THR A 68 -11.70 6.56 1.67
CA THR A 68 -12.81 6.53 0.71
C THR A 68 -13.94 7.41 1.23
N ALA A 69 -14.88 7.81 0.36
CA ALA A 69 -16.06 8.56 0.81
C ALA A 69 -16.81 7.84 1.94
N ALA A 70 -16.80 6.50 1.95
CA ALA A 70 -17.34 5.69 3.03
C ALA A 70 -16.56 5.83 4.35
N THR A 71 -15.23 5.93 4.28
CA THR A 71 -14.37 6.14 5.45
C THR A 71 -14.56 7.54 6.05
N LEU A 72 -14.83 8.55 5.21
CA LEU A 72 -15.15 9.90 5.65
C LEU A 72 -16.56 10.00 6.23
N ALA A 73 -17.56 9.43 5.56
CA ALA A 73 -18.95 9.39 6.05
C ALA A 73 -19.08 8.63 7.38
N LEU A 74 -18.32 7.53 7.55
CA LEU A 74 -18.24 6.83 8.83
C LEU A 74 -17.55 7.67 9.91
N ALA A 75 -16.55 8.48 9.54
CA ALA A 75 -15.89 9.40 10.46
C ALA A 75 -16.84 10.53 10.90
N ASP A 76 -17.61 11.09 9.96
CA ASP A 76 -18.58 12.14 10.25
C ASP A 76 -19.70 11.62 11.18
N LEU A 77 -20.22 10.41 10.94
CA LEU A 77 -21.20 9.74 11.82
C LEU A 77 -20.64 9.47 13.23
N LEU A 78 -19.39 9.03 13.33
CA LEU A 78 -18.75 8.77 14.63
C LEU A 78 -18.45 10.06 15.40
N ASP A 79 -18.06 11.13 14.70
CA ASP A 79 -17.81 12.45 15.30
C ASP A 79 -19.15 13.11 15.74
N GLU A 80 -20.26 12.87 15.02
CA GLU A 80 -21.61 13.36 15.36
C GLU A 80 -22.21 12.68 16.61
N HIS A 81 -21.97 11.37 16.79
CA HIS A 81 -22.49 10.61 17.94
C HIS A 81 -21.58 10.59 19.19
N HIS A 82 -20.36 11.13 19.10
CA HIS A 82 -19.42 11.19 20.23
C HIS A 82 -18.74 12.57 20.38
N PRO A 83 -19.43 13.60 20.90
CA PRO A 83 -18.90 14.97 20.97
C PRO A 83 -17.67 15.15 21.88
N HIS A 84 -17.25 14.12 22.63
CA HIS A 84 -16.10 14.20 23.56
C HIS A 84 -15.11 13.02 23.51
N ALA A 85 -15.23 12.08 22.58
CA ALA A 85 -14.48 10.83 22.73
C ALA A 85 -13.20 10.76 21.89
N ASN A 86 -12.08 10.62 22.59
CA ASN A 86 -10.90 9.85 22.18
C ASN A 86 -11.23 8.39 21.75
N ALA A 87 -12.44 8.06 21.29
CA ALA A 87 -12.84 6.73 20.80
C ALA A 87 -12.09 6.35 19.52
N ARG A 88 -11.64 7.34 18.74
CA ARG A 88 -10.63 7.16 17.67
C ARG A 88 -9.33 6.53 18.18
N SER A 89 -8.97 6.67 19.46
CA SER A 89 -7.70 6.18 20.02
C SER A 89 -7.71 4.69 20.42
N SER A 90 -8.87 4.06 20.57
CA SER A 90 -8.95 2.68 21.07
C SER A 90 -8.84 1.62 19.97
N MET A 91 -9.19 1.95 18.73
CA MET A 91 -9.08 1.03 17.59
C MET A 91 -7.71 1.16 16.90
N THR A 92 -6.70 0.55 17.51
CA THR A 92 -5.35 0.52 16.93
C THR A 92 -5.27 -0.44 15.74
N LYS A 93 -4.27 -0.25 14.88
CA LYS A 93 -3.99 -1.15 13.76
C LYS A 93 -3.83 -2.61 14.21
N GLU A 94 -3.24 -2.85 15.36
CA GLU A 94 -3.08 -4.18 15.93
C GLU A 94 -4.43 -4.81 16.30
N LEU A 95 -5.37 -4.01 16.82
CA LEU A 95 -6.70 -4.47 17.19
C LEU A 95 -7.54 -4.82 15.95
N ILE A 96 -7.43 -4.01 14.88
CA ILE A 96 -8.04 -4.30 13.58
C ILE A 96 -7.51 -5.63 13.01
N GLU A 97 -6.19 -5.81 12.99
CA GLU A 97 -5.58 -7.04 12.48
C GLU A 97 -5.91 -8.26 13.34
N ARG A 98 -6.02 -8.09 14.67
CA ARG A 98 -6.50 -9.13 15.57
C ARG A 98 -7.94 -9.53 15.26
N GLN A 99 -8.84 -8.58 15.00
CA GLN A 99 -10.22 -8.88 14.65
C GLN A 99 -10.33 -9.64 13.32
N LYS A 100 -9.58 -9.22 12.30
CA LYS A 100 -9.51 -9.96 11.03
C LYS A 100 -9.10 -11.42 11.23
N ARG A 101 -8.05 -11.65 12.02
CA ARG A 101 -7.58 -13.01 12.35
C ARG A 101 -8.64 -13.82 13.09
N LEU A 102 -9.35 -13.21 14.03
CA LEU A 102 -10.42 -13.90 14.76
C LEU A 102 -11.57 -14.31 13.83
N VAL A 103 -11.98 -13.44 12.90
CA VAL A 103 -13.03 -13.76 11.94
C VAL A 103 -12.57 -14.84 10.95
N GLN A 104 -11.32 -14.77 10.50
CA GLN A 104 -10.73 -15.83 9.67
C GLN A 104 -10.69 -17.18 10.41
N LEU A 105 -10.32 -17.19 11.70
CA LEU A 105 -10.28 -18.41 12.51
C LEU A 105 -11.67 -18.98 12.80
N ALA A 106 -12.63 -18.12 13.13
CA ALA A 106 -13.96 -18.54 13.54
C ALA A 106 -14.87 -18.91 12.36
N PHE A 107 -14.73 -18.22 11.23
CA PHE A 107 -15.67 -18.31 10.10
C PHE A 107 -14.99 -18.70 8.78
N GLY A 108 -13.66 -18.83 8.75
CA GLY A 108 -12.92 -19.16 7.53
C GLY A 108 -12.98 -18.09 6.43
N ARG A 109 -13.31 -16.84 6.80
CA ARG A 109 -13.51 -15.73 5.87
C ARG A 109 -12.62 -14.54 6.21
N ASP A 110 -11.97 -14.01 5.18
CA ASP A 110 -11.22 -12.77 5.29
C ASP A 110 -12.19 -11.60 5.26
N ILE A 111 -11.99 -10.65 6.16
CA ILE A 111 -12.76 -9.40 6.21
C ILE A 111 -11.84 -8.19 6.05
N THR A 112 -12.37 -7.14 5.42
CA THR A 112 -11.61 -5.93 5.15
C THR A 112 -11.54 -5.03 6.39
N THR A 113 -10.62 -4.07 6.39
CA THR A 113 -10.52 -3.07 7.47
C THR A 113 -11.82 -2.28 7.59
N GLU A 114 -12.45 -1.95 6.47
CA GLU A 114 -13.72 -1.21 6.44
C GLU A 114 -14.82 -2.01 7.12
N GLN A 115 -14.93 -3.32 6.86
CA GLN A 115 -15.91 -4.18 7.51
C GLN A 115 -15.69 -4.27 9.03
N VAL A 116 -14.45 -4.34 9.49
CA VAL A 116 -14.12 -4.28 10.93
C VAL A 116 -14.55 -2.96 11.55
N LEU A 117 -14.27 -1.83 10.87
CA LEU A 117 -14.62 -0.51 11.36
C LEU A 117 -16.14 -0.29 11.38
N THR A 118 -16.86 -0.79 10.38
CA THR A 118 -18.33 -0.74 10.34
C THR A 118 -18.95 -1.54 11.47
N LEU A 119 -18.48 -2.77 11.73
CA LEU A 119 -18.97 -3.61 12.83
C LEU A 119 -18.68 -2.97 14.20
N TRP A 120 -17.49 -2.40 14.37
CA TRP A 120 -17.14 -1.67 15.58
C TRP A 120 -18.03 -0.45 15.78
N ALA A 121 -18.24 0.36 14.73
CA ALA A 121 -19.13 1.52 14.80
C ALA A 121 -20.56 1.10 15.18
N ALA A 122 -21.10 0.05 14.55
CA ALA A 122 -22.42 -0.48 14.86
C ALA A 122 -22.54 -0.92 16.33
N SER A 123 -21.53 -1.64 16.85
CA SER A 123 -21.51 -2.07 18.25
C SER A 123 -21.46 -0.90 19.26
N ASN A 124 -20.84 0.22 18.90
CA ASN A 124 -20.83 1.41 19.77
C ASN A 124 -22.11 2.22 19.65
N ILE A 125 -22.73 2.27 18.48
CA ILE A 125 -24.04 2.92 18.29
C ILE A 125 -25.13 2.18 19.08
N GLU A 126 -25.18 0.84 19.04
CA GLU A 126 -26.13 0.06 19.85
C GLU A 126 -25.95 0.27 21.36
N SER A 127 -24.72 0.52 21.81
CA SER A 127 -24.43 0.81 23.21
C SER A 127 -24.94 2.18 23.69
N LEU A 128 -25.37 3.07 22.78
CA LEU A 128 -25.96 4.37 23.09
C LEU A 128 -27.50 4.34 23.13
N THR A 129 -28.12 3.21 22.76
CA THR A 129 -29.57 3.05 22.63
C THR A 129 -30.27 2.30 23.77
N PHE A 130 -29.60 2.11 24.92
CA PHE A 130 -30.21 1.54 26.13
C PHE A 130 -29.98 2.42 27.37
#